data_AF-A0A1I4A171-F1
#
_entry.id   AF-A0A1I4A171-F1
#
_cell.length_a   1.000
_cell.length_b   1.000
_cell.length_c   1.000
_cell.angle_alpha   90.00
_cell.angle_beta   90.00
_cell.angle_gamma   90.00
#
_symmetry.space_group_name_H-M   'P 1'
#
loop_
_entity.id
_entity.type
_entity.pdbx_description
1 polymer ?
#
loop_
_entity_poly.entity_id
_entity_poly.type
_entity_poly.pdbx_seq_one_letter_code
_entity_poly.pdbx_strand_id
1 'polypeptide(L)'
;MHRTSALLATAVLGMLSTSLPGAMLEGRWGVVLVLLPVLAGAWALLLPWLIAVLHSGPHLSLDERGLRTVLIGDIPWSDVVGLNLRTERSTDDDGLRVRHYLDLCLRHPQRYSVPFWMRQSTPAPHTDYGLYALPLHMFETDPQAVHALALRLRRADPAPFVADWCRDLPLDEVARDLDEGRERAEARAAAHTAPTISGDPVIDYAQRLRLLQDAGEREAESDARRRARAMQREQARRKTAAARQRRDFWIGGTIALAAIAIWYWMKA
;
A
#
# COMPACT_ATOMS: atom_id res chain seq x y z
N MET A 1 31.29 10.44 -1.03
CA MET A 1 32.68 10.19 -0.61
C MET A 1 32.78 9.30 0.65
N HIS A 2 31.93 8.27 0.82
CA HIS A 2 31.89 7.46 2.06
C HIS A 2 32.33 5.99 1.90
N ARG A 3 32.69 5.55 0.69
CA ARG A 3 33.03 4.14 0.41
C ARG A 3 34.48 3.78 0.76
N THR A 4 35.40 4.73 0.67
CA THR A 4 36.83 4.51 0.94
C THR A 4 37.13 4.46 2.44
N SER A 5 36.39 5.19 3.27
CA SER A 5 36.53 5.17 4.73
C SER A 5 36.05 3.87 5.36
N ALA A 6 35.00 3.24 4.79
CA ALA A 6 34.47 1.97 5.29
C ALA A 6 35.43 0.79 5.04
N LEU A 7 36.12 0.78 3.89
CA LEU A 7 37.08 -0.28 3.55
C LEU A 7 38.37 -0.21 4.37
N LEU A 8 38.81 0.98 4.77
CA LEU A 8 39.95 1.14 5.67
C LEU A 8 39.62 0.69 7.10
N ALA A 9 38.41 0.98 7.59
CA ALA A 9 37.98 0.57 8.93
C ALA A 9 37.87 -0.96 9.08
N THR A 10 37.37 -1.67 8.06
CA THR A 10 37.28 -3.14 8.09
C THR A 10 38.64 -3.83 8.02
N ALA A 11 39.59 -3.29 7.24
CA ALA A 11 40.96 -3.81 7.17
C ALA A 11 41.71 -3.67 8.51
N VAL A 12 41.56 -2.53 9.18
CA VAL A 12 42.17 -2.27 10.50
C VAL A 12 41.57 -3.19 11.57
N LEU A 13 40.25 -3.41 11.55
CA LEU A 13 39.58 -4.32 12.49
C LEU A 13 40.06 -5.78 12.33
N GLY A 14 40.22 -6.25 11.09
CA GLY A 14 40.70 -7.61 10.81
C GLY A 14 42.16 -7.85 11.19
N MET A 15 43.01 -6.83 11.08
CA MET A 15 44.40 -6.86 11.55
C MET A 15 44.48 -6.86 13.09
N LEU A 16 43.58 -6.13 13.76
CA LEU A 16 43.53 -6.08 15.22
C LEU A 16 42.98 -7.38 15.84
N SER A 17 41.98 -8.01 15.23
CA SER A 17 41.39 -9.25 15.75
C SER A 17 42.32 -10.46 15.65
N THR A 18 43.24 -10.47 14.70
CA THR A 18 44.19 -11.57 14.48
C THR A 18 45.48 -11.43 15.30
N SER A 19 45.86 -10.20 15.68
CA SER A 19 47.10 -9.92 16.41
C SER A 19 46.97 -10.01 17.94
N LEU A 20 45.79 -9.72 18.49
CA LEU A 20 45.51 -9.75 19.94
C LEU A 20 45.67 -11.13 20.62
N PRO A 21 45.20 -12.26 20.04
CA PRO A 21 45.38 -13.58 20.65
C PRO A 21 46.84 -14.01 20.74
N GLY A 22 47.66 -13.66 19.73
CA GLY A 22 49.10 -13.95 19.71
C GLY A 22 49.86 -13.18 20.78
N ALA A 23 49.56 -11.89 20.95
CA ALA A 23 50.21 -11.06 21.97
C ALA A 23 49.86 -11.46 23.42
N MET A 24 48.65 -12.01 23.64
CA MET A 24 48.26 -12.58 24.94
C MET A 24 49.02 -13.87 25.27
N LEU A 25 49.22 -14.75 24.27
CA LEU A 25 49.99 -16.00 24.45
C LEU A 25 51.49 -15.73 24.71
N GLU A 26 52.03 -14.65 24.15
CA GLU A 26 53.43 -14.23 24.37
C GLU A 26 53.64 -13.40 25.66
N GLY A 27 52.60 -13.17 26.47
CA GLY A 27 52.70 -12.44 27.73
C GLY A 27 53.01 -10.94 27.59
N ARG A 28 52.76 -10.35 26.41
CA ARG A 28 53.07 -8.95 26.10
C ARG A 28 51.93 -8.02 26.54
N TRP A 29 51.68 -8.00 27.84
CA TRP A 29 50.56 -7.27 28.46
C TRP A 29 50.53 -5.77 28.15
N GLY A 30 51.69 -5.14 27.93
CA GLY A 30 51.76 -3.73 27.52
C GLY A 30 51.13 -3.46 26.15
N VAL A 31 51.20 -4.41 25.23
CA VAL A 31 50.59 -4.30 23.89
C VAL A 31 49.09 -4.53 23.96
N VAL A 32 48.65 -5.47 24.81
CA VAL A 32 47.23 -5.74 25.09
C VAL A 32 46.55 -4.52 25.73
N LEU A 33 47.20 -3.88 26.71
CA LEU A 33 46.71 -2.67 27.39
C LEU A 33 46.48 -1.49 26.44
N VAL A 34 47.25 -1.39 25.35
CA VAL A 34 47.11 -0.33 24.35
C VAL A 34 46.10 -0.69 23.27
N LEU A 35 46.09 -1.94 22.80
CA LEU A 35 45.20 -2.36 21.71
C LEU A 35 43.74 -2.50 22.12
N LEU A 36 43.48 -2.91 23.37
CA LEU A 36 42.13 -3.15 23.87
C LEU A 36 41.24 -1.89 23.91
N PRO A 37 41.68 -0.73 24.44
CA PRO A 37 40.88 0.50 24.38
C PRO A 37 40.71 1.03 22.96
N VAL A 38 41.70 0.85 22.08
CA VAL A 38 41.59 1.23 20.66
C VAL A 38 40.52 0.40 19.95
N LEU A 39 40.51 -0.91 20.19
CA LEU A 39 39.51 -1.82 19.65
C LEU A 39 38.11 -1.52 20.23
N ALA A 40 38.01 -1.26 21.54
CA ALA A 40 36.76 -0.90 22.19
C ALA A 40 36.20 0.43 21.66
N GLY A 41 37.06 1.43 21.42
CA GLY A 41 36.68 2.70 20.80
C GLY A 41 36.22 2.54 19.35
N ALA A 42 36.92 1.71 18.56
CA ALA A 42 36.51 1.39 17.19
C ALA A 42 35.15 0.66 17.16
N TRP A 43 34.93 -0.29 18.06
CA TRP A 43 33.63 -0.95 18.23
C TRP A 43 32.55 0.02 18.68
N ALA A 44 32.79 0.91 19.65
CA ALA A 44 31.81 1.89 20.11
C ALA A 44 31.37 2.87 19.00
N LEU A 45 32.24 3.14 18.03
CA LEU A 45 31.91 3.95 16.84
C LEU A 45 31.19 3.16 15.75
N LEU A 46 31.54 1.88 15.57
CA LEU A 46 30.93 1.01 14.55
C LEU A 46 29.60 0.41 15.00
N LEU A 47 29.41 0.12 16.29
CA LEU A 47 28.21 -0.55 16.82
C LEU A 47 26.92 0.23 16.54
N PRO A 48 26.84 1.57 16.75
CA PRO A 48 25.63 2.33 16.44
C PRO A 48 25.32 2.34 14.95
N TRP A 49 26.36 2.38 14.10
CA TRP A 49 26.21 2.29 12.65
C TRP A 49 25.76 0.89 12.22
N LEU A 50 26.31 -0.16 12.82
CA LEU A 50 25.91 -1.54 12.57
C LEU A 50 24.46 -1.78 13.03
N ILE A 51 24.10 -1.33 14.23
CA ILE A 51 22.72 -1.40 14.75
C ILE A 51 21.77 -0.63 13.84
N ALA A 52 22.15 0.58 13.40
CA ALA A 52 21.35 1.34 12.45
C ALA A 52 21.17 0.59 11.12
N VAL A 53 22.22 -0.01 10.57
CA VAL A 53 22.13 -0.81 9.33
C VAL A 53 21.32 -2.10 9.52
N LEU A 54 21.42 -2.75 10.69
CA LEU A 54 20.67 -3.97 11.01
C LEU A 54 19.20 -3.72 11.41
N HIS A 55 18.83 -2.54 11.89
CA HIS A 55 17.46 -2.21 12.36
C HIS A 55 16.70 -1.20 11.48
N SER A 56 17.27 -0.70 10.38
CA SER A 56 16.61 0.30 9.53
C SER A 56 15.87 -0.31 8.33
N GLY A 57 15.07 -1.35 8.57
CA GLY A 57 13.90 -1.56 7.73
C GLY A 57 12.99 -0.34 7.86
N PRO A 58 12.36 0.17 6.78
CA PRO A 58 11.34 1.18 6.93
C PRO A 58 10.25 0.61 7.85
N HIS A 59 9.86 1.36 8.88
CA HIS A 59 8.84 0.93 9.83
C HIS A 59 7.47 1.42 9.37
N LEU A 60 6.49 0.52 9.41
CA LEU A 60 5.07 0.81 9.17
C LEU A 60 4.35 0.65 10.50
N SER A 61 3.72 1.71 10.96
CA SER A 61 2.87 1.72 12.14
C SER A 61 1.44 2.05 11.73
N LEU A 62 0.49 1.31 12.30
CA LEU A 62 -0.95 1.45 12.08
C LEU A 62 -1.58 1.59 13.46
N ASP A 63 -2.20 2.73 13.74
CA ASP A 63 -2.87 2.99 15.01
C ASP A 63 -4.25 3.61 14.78
N GLU A 64 -4.94 4.02 15.83
CA GLU A 64 -6.27 4.64 15.71
C GLU A 64 -6.23 6.04 15.06
N ARG A 65 -5.05 6.67 14.99
CA ARG A 65 -4.88 8.01 14.42
C ARG A 65 -4.65 7.94 12.93
N GLY A 66 -3.90 6.95 12.47
CA GLY A 66 -3.56 6.84 11.07
C GLY A 66 -2.55 5.76 10.73
N LEU A 67 -1.93 5.97 9.58
CA LEU A 67 -0.84 5.19 9.05
C LEU A 67 0.43 6.04 9.09
N ARG A 68 1.47 5.52 9.75
CA ARG A 68 2.76 6.21 9.84
C ARG A 68 3.86 5.38 9.21
N THR A 69 4.63 6.01 8.31
CA THR A 69 5.84 5.42 7.75
C THR A 69 6.97 6.45 7.66
N VAL A 70 8.21 5.97 7.63
CA VAL A 70 9.38 6.82 7.36
C VAL A 70 9.33 7.47 5.97
N LEU A 71 8.62 6.85 5.02
CA LEU A 71 8.60 7.25 3.61
C LEU A 71 7.56 8.33 3.29
N ILE A 72 6.48 8.41 4.07
CA ILE A 72 5.33 9.29 3.80
C ILE A 72 5.08 10.25 4.97
N GLY A 73 5.54 9.92 6.17
CA GLY A 73 5.14 10.59 7.41
C GLY A 73 3.87 9.97 7.98
N ASP A 74 3.09 10.79 8.68
CA ASP A 74 1.82 10.41 9.30
C ASP A 74 0.65 10.76 8.39
N ILE A 75 -0.21 9.78 8.08
CA ILE A 75 -1.42 9.93 7.28
C ILE A 75 -2.61 9.61 8.17
N PRO A 76 -3.38 10.61 8.64
CA PRO A 76 -4.60 10.36 9.38
C PRO A 76 -5.63 9.58 8.57
N TRP A 77 -6.41 8.74 9.25
CA TRP A 77 -7.47 7.95 8.59
C TRP A 77 -8.51 8.81 7.91
N SER A 78 -8.76 10.02 8.41
CA SER A 78 -9.70 10.98 7.83
C SER A 78 -9.33 11.42 6.40
N ASP A 79 -8.03 11.40 6.07
CA ASP A 79 -7.55 11.72 4.73
C ASP A 79 -7.54 10.49 3.80
N VAL A 80 -7.67 9.28 4.34
CA VAL A 80 -7.76 8.06 3.52
C VAL A 80 -9.20 7.87 3.04
N VAL A 81 -9.40 7.82 1.73
CA VAL A 81 -10.72 7.66 1.09
C VAL A 81 -10.95 6.23 0.63
N GLY A 82 -9.87 5.54 0.24
CA GLY A 82 -9.92 4.20 -0.31
C GLY A 82 -8.64 3.43 0.00
N LEU A 83 -8.80 2.13 0.23
CA LEU A 83 -7.72 1.18 0.51
C LEU A 83 -7.88 -0.03 -0.40
N ASN A 84 -6.79 -0.46 -1.02
CA ASN A 84 -6.78 -1.69 -1.81
C ASN A 84 -5.43 -2.40 -1.70
N LEU A 85 -5.45 -3.73 -1.55
CA LEU A 85 -4.23 -4.55 -1.61
C LEU A 85 -3.97 -4.99 -3.04
N ARG A 86 -2.87 -4.49 -3.62
CA ARG A 86 -2.41 -4.92 -4.93
C ARG A 86 -1.30 -5.95 -4.82
N THR A 87 -1.41 -6.99 -5.62
CA THR A 87 -0.35 -7.97 -5.82
C THR A 87 0.19 -7.85 -7.23
N GLU A 88 1.49 -7.63 -7.36
CA GLU A 88 2.21 -7.51 -8.62
C GLU A 88 3.15 -8.70 -8.76
N ARG A 89 3.06 -9.40 -9.88
CA ARG A 89 3.91 -10.55 -10.18
C ARG A 89 4.85 -10.15 -11.30
N SER A 90 6.15 -10.18 -11.04
CA SER A 90 7.19 -9.90 -12.02
C SER A 90 8.02 -11.16 -12.21
N THR A 91 8.32 -11.49 -13.45
CA THR A 91 9.35 -12.48 -13.77
C THR A 91 10.67 -11.72 -13.90
N ASP A 92 11.67 -12.14 -13.13
CA ASP A 92 13.04 -11.64 -13.18
C ASP A 92 13.97 -12.82 -13.55
N ASP A 93 15.23 -12.56 -13.89
CA ASP A 93 16.19 -13.61 -14.27
C ASP A 93 16.36 -14.68 -13.17
N ASP A 94 16.11 -14.30 -11.90
CA ASP A 94 16.13 -15.16 -10.71
C ASP A 94 14.78 -15.87 -10.40
N GLY A 95 13.77 -15.73 -11.25
CA GLY A 95 12.46 -16.38 -11.11
C GLY A 95 11.28 -15.44 -10.82
N LEU A 96 10.15 -16.01 -10.38
CA LEU A 96 8.91 -15.27 -10.13
C LEU A 96 8.98 -14.51 -8.80
N ARG A 97 8.98 -13.19 -8.85
CA ARG A 97 8.91 -12.31 -7.69
C ARG A 97 7.49 -11.76 -7.52
N VAL A 98 6.92 -11.97 -6.32
CA VAL A 98 5.63 -11.40 -5.93
C VAL A 98 5.89 -10.18 -5.05
N ARG A 99 5.34 -9.03 -5.44
CA ARG A 99 5.40 -7.78 -4.67
C ARG A 99 3.99 -7.38 -4.26
N HIS A 100 3.84 -6.97 -3.00
CA HIS A 100 2.59 -6.46 -2.48
C HIS A 100 2.68 -4.95 -2.28
N TYR A 101 1.59 -4.26 -2.62
CA TYR A 101 1.43 -2.82 -2.46
C TYR A 101 0.11 -2.54 -1.76
N LEU A 102 0.13 -1.62 -0.81
CA LEU A 102 -1.07 -1.01 -0.26
C LEU A 102 -1.35 0.26 -1.07
N ASP A 103 -2.34 0.18 -1.95
CA ASP A 103 -2.81 1.32 -2.73
C ASP A 103 -3.73 2.16 -1.83
N LEU A 104 -3.37 3.44 -1.68
CA LEU A 104 -4.02 4.45 -0.86
C LEU A 104 -4.62 5.52 -1.79
N CYS A 105 -5.93 5.71 -1.70
CA CYS A 105 -6.59 6.88 -2.26
C CYS A 105 -6.69 7.94 -1.16
N LEU A 106 -6.01 9.07 -1.33
CA LEU A 106 -5.93 10.13 -0.32
C LEU A 106 -6.70 11.37 -0.76
N ARG A 107 -7.27 12.07 0.23
CA ARG A 107 -7.77 13.43 0.15
C ARG A 107 -6.58 14.39 0.32
N HIS A 108 -6.49 15.40 -0.52
CA HIS A 108 -5.41 16.41 -0.53
C HIS A 108 -4.00 15.79 -0.54
N PRO A 109 -3.64 15.02 -1.58
CA PRO A 109 -2.35 14.33 -1.68
C PRO A 109 -1.16 15.28 -1.55
N GLN A 110 -1.33 16.57 -1.90
CA GLN A 110 -0.26 17.58 -1.87
C GLN A 110 0.27 17.85 -0.45
N ARG A 111 -0.47 17.51 0.61
CA ARG A 111 -0.03 17.65 2.01
C ARG A 111 1.12 16.71 2.37
N TYR A 112 1.29 15.63 1.62
CA TYR A 112 2.24 14.57 1.92
C TYR A 112 3.44 14.62 0.98
N SER A 113 4.64 14.67 1.56
CA SER A 113 5.88 14.56 0.80
C SER A 113 6.22 13.09 0.58
N VAL A 114 5.67 12.49 -0.47
CA VAL A 114 5.99 11.10 -0.86
C VAL A 114 6.96 11.04 -2.04
N PRO A 115 7.86 10.03 -2.08
CA PRO A 115 8.72 9.78 -3.22
C PRO A 115 7.93 9.63 -4.53
N PHE A 116 8.49 10.12 -5.65
CA PHE A 116 7.79 10.14 -6.94
C PHE A 116 7.33 8.75 -7.40
N TRP A 117 8.10 7.70 -7.08
CA TRP A 117 7.81 6.32 -7.46
C TRP A 117 6.64 5.69 -6.68
N MET A 118 6.24 6.29 -5.55
CA MET A 118 5.00 5.92 -4.84
C MET A 118 3.77 6.58 -5.45
N ARG A 119 3.94 7.69 -6.18
CA ARG A 119 2.83 8.43 -6.79
C ARG A 119 2.41 7.70 -8.06
N GLN A 120 1.16 7.27 -8.13
CA GLN A 120 0.64 6.52 -9.29
C GLN A 120 -0.17 7.38 -10.25
N SER A 121 -0.83 8.40 -9.72
CA SER A 121 -1.51 9.41 -10.52
C SER A 121 -1.33 10.77 -9.86
N THR A 122 -0.97 11.75 -10.68
CA THR A 122 -1.07 13.16 -10.30
C THR A 122 -2.55 13.51 -10.17
N PRO A 123 -2.95 14.33 -9.18
CA PRO A 123 -4.34 14.78 -9.06
C PRO A 123 -4.82 15.34 -10.40
N ALA A 124 -5.99 14.91 -10.86
CA ALA A 124 -6.63 15.51 -12.01
C ALA A 124 -6.95 16.98 -11.68
N PRO A 125 -6.94 17.90 -12.67
CA PRO A 125 -7.15 19.33 -12.42
C PRO A 125 -8.49 19.69 -11.75
N HIS A 126 -9.41 18.73 -11.64
CA HIS A 126 -10.73 18.90 -11.02
C HIS A 126 -10.95 18.01 -9.79
N THR A 127 -9.92 17.32 -9.28
CA THR A 127 -10.05 16.42 -8.13
C THR A 127 -9.00 16.70 -7.07
N ASP A 128 -9.44 16.82 -5.82
CA ASP A 128 -8.56 16.90 -4.66
C ASP A 128 -8.01 15.54 -4.22
N TYR A 129 -8.22 14.49 -5.01
CA TYR A 129 -7.84 13.12 -4.68
C TYR A 129 -6.54 12.70 -5.38
N GLY A 130 -5.78 11.82 -4.74
CA GLY A 130 -4.54 11.27 -5.30
C GLY A 130 -4.30 9.83 -4.90
N LEU A 131 -3.41 9.18 -5.65
CA LEU A 131 -3.17 7.74 -5.57
C LEU A 131 -1.71 7.45 -5.22
N TYR A 132 -1.50 6.86 -4.04
CA TYR A 132 -0.18 6.42 -3.58
C TYR A 132 -0.13 4.91 -3.43
N ALA A 133 1.01 4.31 -3.78
CA ALA A 133 1.25 2.90 -3.59
C ALA A 133 2.40 2.68 -2.61
N LEU A 134 2.06 2.17 -1.44
CA LEU A 134 3.02 1.83 -0.41
C LEU A 134 3.52 0.40 -0.62
N PRO A 135 4.82 0.18 -0.92
CA PRO A 135 5.39 -1.14 -1.13
C PRO A 135 5.48 -1.91 0.20
N LEU A 136 4.58 -2.88 0.41
CA LEU A 136 4.53 -3.65 1.66
C LEU A 136 5.73 -4.60 1.80
N HIS A 137 6.35 -5.02 0.69
CA HIS A 137 7.53 -5.88 0.70
C HIS A 137 8.77 -5.27 1.38
N MET A 138 8.75 -3.96 1.68
CA MET A 138 9.84 -3.28 2.40
C MET A 138 9.68 -3.33 3.93
N PHE A 139 8.48 -3.65 4.40
CA PHE A 139 8.13 -3.72 5.82
C PHE A 139 7.98 -5.20 6.13
N GLU A 140 8.77 -5.77 7.04
CA GLU A 140 8.78 -7.21 7.35
C GLU A 140 7.47 -7.65 8.04
N THR A 141 6.36 -7.61 7.31
CA THR A 141 5.00 -7.75 7.84
C THR A 141 4.12 -8.44 6.81
N ASP A 142 3.19 -9.27 7.26
CA ASP A 142 2.24 -9.93 6.36
C ASP A 142 1.34 -8.88 5.66
N PRO A 143 1.38 -8.81 4.31
CA PRO A 143 0.59 -7.84 3.55
C PRO A 143 -0.92 -7.98 3.76
N GLN A 144 -1.43 -9.21 3.97
CA GLN A 144 -2.85 -9.44 4.18
C GLN A 144 -3.29 -8.94 5.56
N ALA A 145 -2.53 -9.26 6.61
CA ALA A 145 -2.76 -8.74 7.95
C ALA A 145 -2.72 -7.21 7.99
N VAL A 146 -1.75 -6.58 7.31
CA VAL A 146 -1.65 -5.11 7.20
C VAL A 146 -2.90 -4.52 6.55
N HIS A 147 -3.33 -5.07 5.42
CA HIS A 147 -4.52 -4.59 4.73
C HIS A 147 -5.81 -4.76 5.56
N ALA A 148 -5.98 -5.92 6.20
CA ALA A 148 -7.14 -6.18 7.06
C ALA A 148 -7.18 -5.23 8.26
N LEU A 149 -6.03 -4.98 8.90
CA LEU A 149 -5.91 -4.05 10.00
C LEU A 149 -6.20 -2.62 9.57
N ALA A 150 -5.61 -2.16 8.44
CA ALA A 150 -5.85 -0.83 7.90
C ALA A 150 -7.32 -0.61 7.55
N LEU A 151 -7.98 -1.59 6.92
CA LEU A 151 -9.42 -1.53 6.65
C LEU A 151 -10.25 -1.44 7.93
N ARG A 152 -9.91 -2.22 8.95
CA ARG A 152 -10.62 -2.20 10.24
C ARG A 152 -10.50 -0.85 10.92
N LEU A 153 -9.27 -0.32 11.04
CA LEU A 153 -9.01 0.99 11.64
C LEU A 153 -9.69 2.10 10.85
N ARG A 154 -9.59 2.06 9.52
CA ARG A 154 -10.23 3.06 8.67
C ARG A 154 -11.76 3.07 8.79
N ARG A 155 -12.40 1.91 8.89
CA ARG A 155 -13.86 1.80 9.08
C ARG A 155 -14.33 2.30 10.44
N ALA A 156 -13.46 2.36 11.44
CA ALA A 156 -13.77 2.94 12.73
C ALA A 156 -13.75 4.48 12.69
N ASP A 157 -13.04 5.08 11.73
CA ASP A 157 -13.00 6.53 11.55
C ASP A 157 -14.28 7.05 10.87
N PRO A 158 -14.90 8.12 11.39
CA PRO A 158 -16.18 8.62 10.90
C PRO A 158 -16.10 9.33 9.53
N ALA A 159 -14.92 9.62 8.99
CA ALA A 159 -14.79 10.32 7.73
C ALA A 159 -15.30 9.47 6.55
N PRO A 160 -15.86 10.10 5.50
CA PRO A 160 -16.38 9.39 4.32
C PRO A 160 -15.36 8.45 3.68
N PHE A 161 -15.75 7.19 3.48
CA PHE A 161 -14.90 6.10 3.03
C PHE A 161 -15.58 5.27 1.93
N VAL A 162 -14.83 4.91 0.89
CA VAL A 162 -15.31 4.01 -0.17
C VAL A 162 -14.75 2.61 0.10
N ALA A 163 -15.57 1.74 0.69
CA ALA A 163 -15.13 0.45 1.22
C ALA A 163 -14.61 -0.53 0.15
N ASP A 164 -15.20 -0.52 -1.04
CA ASP A 164 -14.82 -1.38 -2.16
C ASP A 164 -14.05 -0.60 -3.23
N TRP A 165 -13.29 0.40 -2.79
CA TRP A 165 -12.48 1.21 -3.67
C TRP A 165 -11.40 0.36 -4.36
N CYS A 166 -11.13 0.64 -5.63
CA CYS A 166 -10.02 0.03 -6.36
C CYS A 166 -9.33 1.07 -7.25
N ARG A 167 -8.06 0.83 -7.55
CA ARG A 167 -7.22 1.74 -8.36
C ARG A 167 -7.81 2.07 -9.74
N ASP A 168 -8.54 1.13 -10.34
CA ASP A 168 -9.13 1.33 -11.67
C ASP A 168 -10.34 2.28 -11.64
N LEU A 169 -10.83 2.65 -10.45
CA LEU A 169 -11.93 3.58 -10.29
C LEU A 169 -11.43 5.01 -10.55
N PRO A 170 -12.00 5.75 -11.52
CA PRO A 170 -11.64 7.13 -11.80
C PRO A 170 -11.81 8.01 -10.56
N LEU A 171 -10.87 8.93 -10.34
CA LEU A 171 -10.91 9.85 -9.20
C LEU A 171 -12.15 10.76 -9.20
N ASP A 172 -12.69 11.08 -10.39
CA ASP A 172 -13.95 11.82 -10.53
C ASP A 172 -15.16 11.00 -10.06
N GLU A 173 -15.12 9.67 -10.22
CA GLU A 173 -16.18 8.77 -9.75
C GLU A 173 -16.08 8.60 -8.23
N VAL A 174 -14.86 8.57 -7.68
CA VAL A 174 -14.61 8.61 -6.22
C VAL A 174 -15.16 9.89 -5.59
N ALA A 175 -14.88 11.05 -6.21
CA ALA A 175 -15.40 12.33 -5.74
C ALA A 175 -16.94 12.31 -5.67
N ARG A 176 -17.58 11.86 -6.75
CA ARG A 176 -19.04 11.78 -6.84
C ARG A 176 -19.64 10.81 -5.81
N ASP A 177 -19.07 9.63 -5.63
CA ASP A 177 -19.56 8.65 -4.65
C ASP A 177 -19.49 9.21 -3.21
N LEU A 178 -18.44 9.96 -2.90
CA LEU A 178 -18.29 10.63 -1.61
C LEU A 178 -19.27 11.79 -1.44
N ASP A 179 -19.48 12.60 -2.47
CA ASP A 179 -20.42 13.73 -2.44
C ASP A 179 -21.87 13.23 -2.29
N GLU A 180 -22.27 12.22 -3.07
CA GLU A 180 -23.59 11.59 -2.92
C GLU A 180 -23.75 10.93 -1.53
N GLY A 181 -22.68 10.34 -0.99
CA GLY A 181 -22.69 9.78 0.37
C GLY A 181 -22.91 10.85 1.44
N ARG A 182 -22.27 12.01 1.26
CA ARG A 182 -22.43 13.17 2.13
C ARG A 182 -23.85 13.74 2.05
N GLU A 183 -24.39 13.94 0.85
CA GLU A 183 -25.77 14.41 0.65
C GLU A 183 -26.80 13.48 1.33
N ARG A 184 -26.62 12.16 1.23
CA ARG A 184 -27.48 11.18 1.92
C ARG A 184 -27.37 11.29 3.44
N ALA A 185 -26.16 11.48 3.97
CA ALA A 185 -25.93 11.64 5.40
C ALA A 185 -26.56 12.93 5.93
N GLU A 186 -26.41 14.04 5.20
CA GLU A 186 -27.00 15.34 5.51
C GLU A 186 -28.54 15.29 5.43
N ALA A 187 -29.10 14.67 4.40
CA ALA A 187 -30.55 14.48 4.27
C ALA A 187 -31.13 13.62 5.41
N ARG A 188 -30.41 12.58 5.84
CA ARG A 188 -30.81 11.74 6.98
C ARG A 188 -30.75 12.51 8.31
N ALA A 189 -29.72 13.33 8.51
CA ALA A 189 -29.61 14.19 9.67
C ALA A 189 -30.73 15.24 9.73
N ALA A 190 -31.04 15.87 8.60
CA ALA A 190 -32.13 16.83 8.45
C ALA A 190 -33.51 16.17 8.70
N ALA A 191 -33.73 14.95 8.21
CA ALA A 191 -34.93 14.18 8.50
C ALA A 191 -35.08 13.81 9.98
N HIS A 192 -33.98 13.71 10.73
CA HIS A 192 -33.97 13.47 12.17
C HIS A 192 -34.22 14.74 13.00
N THR A 193 -33.98 15.93 12.44
CA THR A 193 -34.15 17.23 13.11
C THR A 193 -35.43 17.96 12.72
N ALA A 194 -36.19 17.47 11.73
CA ALA A 194 -37.50 18.01 11.41
C ALA A 194 -38.47 17.85 12.61
N PRO A 195 -39.20 18.91 13.00
CA PRO A 195 -40.10 18.84 14.14
C PRO A 195 -41.20 17.82 13.86
N THR A 196 -41.35 16.84 14.75
CA THR A 196 -42.49 15.91 14.75
C THR A 196 -43.77 16.73 14.89
N ILE A 197 -44.46 16.98 13.78
CA ILE A 197 -45.77 17.63 13.79
C ILE A 197 -46.73 16.65 14.48
N SER A 198 -47.22 17.04 15.65
CA SER A 198 -48.19 16.32 16.45
C SER A 198 -49.53 16.22 15.69
N GLY A 199 -49.62 15.26 14.79
CA GLY A 199 -50.85 14.78 14.15
C GLY A 199 -51.18 13.38 14.66
N ASP A 200 -52.46 13.01 14.57
CA ASP A 200 -53.05 11.74 14.99
C ASP A 200 -52.08 10.53 14.83
N PRO A 201 -51.64 9.86 15.93
CA PRO A 201 -50.50 8.94 15.92
C PRO A 201 -50.67 7.74 15.00
N VAL A 202 -51.91 7.37 14.64
CA VAL A 202 -52.21 6.27 13.73
C VAL A 202 -51.97 6.66 12.26
N ILE A 203 -52.31 7.90 11.89
CA ILE A 203 -52.09 8.42 10.53
C ILE A 203 -50.59 8.70 10.31
N ASP A 204 -49.92 9.25 11.33
CA ASP A 204 -48.48 9.51 11.28
C ASP A 204 -47.66 8.21 11.21
N TYR A 205 -48.03 7.18 11.98
CA TYR A 205 -47.36 5.87 11.91
C TYR A 205 -47.52 5.21 10.54
N ALA A 206 -48.72 5.20 9.96
CA ALA A 206 -48.96 4.61 8.64
C ALA A 206 -48.19 5.36 7.54
N GLN A 207 -48.12 6.70 7.62
CA GLN A 207 -47.37 7.52 6.68
C GLN A 207 -45.85 7.31 6.83
N ARG A 208 -45.36 7.19 8.07
CA ARG A 208 -43.96 6.90 8.37
C ARG A 208 -43.54 5.50 7.92
N LEU A 209 -44.43 4.51 8.05
CA LEU A 209 -44.18 3.14 7.57
C LEU A 209 -44.05 3.11 6.05
N ARG A 210 -44.91 3.84 5.32
CA ARG A 210 -44.83 3.98 3.85
C ARG A 210 -43.54 4.65 3.42
N LEU A 211 -43.14 5.74 4.09
CA LEU A 211 -41.87 6.42 3.79
C LEU A 211 -40.65 5.52 4.02
N LEU A 212 -40.67 4.67 5.06
CA LEU A 212 -39.61 3.69 5.32
C LEU A 212 -39.60 2.55 4.30
N GLN A 213 -40.78 2.09 3.85
CA GLN A 213 -40.90 1.10 2.78
C GLN A 213 -40.36 1.67 1.45
N ASP A 214 -40.80 2.87 1.05
CA ASP A 214 -40.31 3.55 -0.15
C ASP A 214 -38.79 3.78 -0.10
N ALA A 215 -38.26 4.15 1.06
CA ALA A 215 -36.82 4.34 1.24
C ALA A 215 -36.06 3.01 1.10
N GLY A 216 -36.57 1.94 1.70
CA GLY A 216 -36.00 0.60 1.58
C GLY A 216 -36.05 0.05 0.16
N GLU A 217 -37.13 0.32 -0.58
CA GLU A 217 -37.26 -0.07 -1.99
C GLU A 217 -36.26 0.66 -2.88
N ARG A 218 -36.06 1.97 -2.69
CA ARG A 218 -35.05 2.74 -3.43
C ARG A 218 -33.63 2.27 -3.12
N GLU A 219 -33.36 1.94 -1.86
CA GLU A 219 -32.06 1.41 -1.45
C GLU A 219 -31.81 0.03 -2.06
N ALA A 220 -32.80 -0.86 -2.02
CA ALA A 220 -32.75 -2.18 -2.67
C ALA A 220 -32.57 -2.09 -4.19
N GLU A 221 -33.24 -1.15 -4.86
CA GLU A 221 -33.04 -0.87 -6.29
C GLU A 221 -31.61 -0.38 -6.57
N SER A 222 -31.08 0.52 -5.73
CA SER A 222 -29.73 1.04 -5.89
C SER A 222 -28.67 -0.05 -5.73
N ASP A 223 -28.87 -0.96 -4.76
CA ASP A 223 -28.04 -2.12 -4.52
C ASP A 223 -28.12 -3.13 -5.67
N ALA A 224 -29.32 -3.37 -6.20
CA ALA A 224 -29.52 -4.23 -7.36
C ALA A 224 -28.77 -3.67 -8.58
N ARG A 225 -28.84 -2.35 -8.82
CA ARG A 225 -28.09 -1.67 -9.89
C ARG A 225 -26.58 -1.74 -9.67
N ARG A 226 -26.10 -1.58 -8.44
CA ARG A 226 -24.68 -1.72 -8.07
C ARG A 226 -24.18 -3.14 -8.34
N ARG A 227 -24.92 -4.16 -7.90
CA ARG A 227 -24.60 -5.58 -8.17
C ARG A 227 -24.60 -5.90 -9.67
N ALA A 228 -25.58 -5.38 -10.41
CA ALA A 228 -25.64 -5.56 -11.86
C ALA A 228 -24.43 -4.94 -12.58
N ARG A 229 -24.03 -3.72 -12.20
CA ARG A 229 -22.83 -3.05 -12.74
C ARG A 229 -21.55 -3.80 -12.36
N ALA A 230 -21.45 -4.28 -11.13
CA ALA A 230 -20.31 -5.08 -10.67
C ALA A 230 -20.15 -6.37 -11.49
N MET A 231 -21.26 -7.10 -11.71
CA MET A 231 -21.25 -8.29 -12.57
C MET A 231 -20.89 -7.97 -14.02
N GLN A 232 -21.40 -6.87 -14.60
CA GLN A 232 -21.02 -6.45 -15.95
C GLN A 232 -19.53 -6.12 -16.06
N ARG A 233 -18.97 -5.42 -15.07
CA ARG A 233 -17.53 -5.11 -14.99
C ARG A 233 -16.70 -6.38 -14.91
N GLU A 234 -17.12 -7.36 -14.11
CA GLU A 234 -16.44 -8.64 -14.00
C GLU A 234 -16.46 -9.44 -15.30
N GLN A 235 -17.61 -9.49 -15.99
CA GLN A 235 -17.73 -10.11 -17.30
C GLN A 235 -16.86 -9.42 -18.36
N ALA A 236 -16.80 -8.09 -18.36
CA ALA A 236 -15.93 -7.33 -19.26
C ALA A 236 -14.44 -7.62 -18.99
N ARG A 237 -14.04 -7.75 -17.72
CA ARG A 237 -12.69 -8.15 -17.31
C ARG A 237 -12.36 -9.57 -17.78
N ARG A 238 -13.29 -10.53 -17.65
CA ARG A 238 -13.10 -11.90 -18.15
C ARG A 238 -12.93 -11.94 -19.67
N LYS A 239 -13.74 -11.18 -20.42
CA LYS A 239 -13.63 -11.09 -21.89
C LYS A 239 -12.29 -10.49 -22.34
N THR A 240 -11.85 -9.41 -21.68
CA THR A 240 -10.57 -8.76 -22.01
C THR A 240 -9.36 -9.61 -21.60
N ALA A 241 -9.42 -10.30 -20.46
CA ALA A 241 -8.39 -11.26 -20.05
C ALA A 241 -8.28 -12.44 -21.02
N ALA A 242 -9.41 -13.02 -21.45
CA ALA A 242 -9.42 -14.10 -22.43
C ALA A 242 -8.87 -13.64 -23.80
N ALA A 243 -9.15 -12.40 -24.21
CA ALA A 243 -8.60 -11.83 -25.44
C ALA A 243 -7.08 -11.64 -25.37
N ARG A 244 -6.55 -11.17 -24.22
CA ARG A 244 -5.09 -11.06 -23.99
C ARG A 244 -4.42 -12.43 -24.02
N GLN A 245 -4.99 -13.43 -23.33
CA GLN A 245 -4.45 -14.79 -23.33
C GLN A 245 -4.38 -15.41 -24.73
N ARG A 246 -5.40 -15.19 -25.58
CA ARG A 246 -5.37 -15.63 -26.99
C ARG A 246 -4.29 -14.91 -27.81
N ARG A 247 -4.08 -13.62 -27.56
CA ARG A 247 -3.03 -12.84 -28.24
C ARG A 247 -1.64 -13.33 -27.87
N ASP A 248 -1.40 -13.58 -26.58
CA ASP A 248 -0.11 -14.04 -26.08
C ASP A 248 0.21 -15.46 -26.55
N PHE A 249 -0.82 -16.32 -26.66
CA PHE A 249 -0.67 -17.65 -27.27
C PHE A 249 -0.28 -17.59 -28.76
N TRP A 250 -0.91 -16.70 -29.53
CA TRP A 250 -0.56 -16.51 -30.95
C TRP A 250 0.86 -15.94 -31.13
N ILE A 251 1.24 -14.94 -30.33
CA ILE A 251 2.58 -14.34 -30.39
C ILE A 251 3.63 -15.39 -30.02
N GLY A 252 3.44 -16.13 -28.92
CA GLY A 252 4.33 -17.22 -28.52
C GLY A 252 4.47 -18.32 -29.58
N GLY A 253 3.36 -18.69 -30.23
CA GLY A 253 3.35 -19.66 -31.33
C GLY A 253 4.15 -19.18 -32.56
N THR A 254 4.02 -17.92 -32.95
CA THR A 254 4.77 -17.36 -34.09
C THR A 254 6.27 -17.28 -33.83
N ILE A 255 6.69 -16.93 -32.61
CA ILE A 255 8.10 -16.89 -32.21
C ILE A 255 8.70 -18.31 -32.22
N ALA A 256 7.96 -19.30 -31.69
CA ALA A 256 8.40 -20.70 -31.71
C ALA A 256 8.59 -21.22 -33.15
N LEU A 257 7.66 -20.92 -34.06
CA LEU A 257 7.78 -21.31 -35.47
C LEU A 257 8.97 -20.64 -36.17
N ALA A 258 9.21 -19.35 -35.91
CA ALA A 258 10.36 -18.64 -36.46
C ALA A 258 11.69 -19.23 -35.95
N ALA A 259 11.77 -19.57 -34.66
CA ALA A 259 12.95 -20.21 -34.08
C ALA A 259 13.23 -21.59 -34.70
N ILE A 260 12.20 -22.40 -34.93
CA ILE A 260 12.33 -23.70 -35.60
C ILE A 260 12.79 -23.52 -37.05
N ALA A 261 12.24 -22.55 -37.79
CA ALA A 261 12.64 -22.28 -39.17
C ALA A 261 14.11 -21.82 -39.27
N ILE A 262 14.57 -20.93 -38.38
CA ILE A 262 15.97 -20.48 -38.30
C ILE A 262 16.90 -21.65 -37.98
N TRP A 263 16.52 -22.52 -37.04
CA TRP A 263 17.31 -23.70 -36.68
C TRP A 263 17.46 -24.68 -37.85
N TYR A 264 16.39 -24.90 -38.63
CA TYR A 264 16.46 -25.72 -39.84
C TYR A 264 17.33 -25.08 -40.94
N TRP A 265 17.27 -23.77 -41.11
CA TRP A 265 18.09 -23.06 -42.11
C TRP A 265 19.59 -23.09 -41.78
N MET A 266 19.95 -23.06 -40.49
CA MET A 266 21.35 -23.19 -40.05
C MET A 266 21.93 -24.61 -40.19
N LYS A 267 21.09 -25.62 -40.35
CA LYS A 267 21.52 -27.03 -40.49
C LYS A 267 21.56 -27.54 -41.93
N ALA A 268 20.94 -26.83 -42.87
CA ALA A 268 20.97 -27.13 -44.30
C ALA A 268 22.19 -26.46 -44.96
#